data_AF-A0A6N8HGU8-F1
#
_entry.id   AF-A0A6N8HGU8-F1
#
_cell.length_a   1.000
_cell.length_b   1.000
_cell.length_c   1.000
_cell.angle_alpha   90.00
_cell.angle_beta   90.00
_cell.angle_gamma   90.00
#
_symmetry.space_group_name_H-M   'P 1'
#
loop_
_entity.id
_entity.type
_entity.pdbx_description
1 polymer ?
#
loop_
_entity_poly.entity_id
_entity_poly.type
_entity_poly.pdbx_seq_one_letter_code
_entity_poly.pdbx_strand_id
1 'polypeptide(L)'
;MKKILLIALMASLSLFSCKSMLVKSYGIKDPEFESKEAITEYLIKKDMDTTNVMVFKDLTSYVTAIKRGMKIPNAMFFNSSGNFVNYQKTPEDCNAKVSGFIGDIKAIDSLTEDISFNVFKMTDFLVKPNGDKIEIEKGYDAYVLINWALYAGKLNEEKAFDWVNLLKQNEKDFKVKYYLLNCDFQDMWGLTDEQKKEIGFTVKG
;
A
#
# COMPACT_ATOMS: atom_id res chain seq x y z
N MET A 1 25.87 -8.52 47.28
CA MET A 1 24.66 -9.20 46.77
C MET A 1 23.63 -8.25 46.15
N LYS A 2 23.18 -7.18 46.83
CA LYS A 2 22.20 -6.21 46.28
C LYS A 2 22.60 -5.57 44.94
N LYS A 3 23.90 -5.27 44.73
CA LYS A 3 24.42 -4.69 43.47
C LYS A 3 24.42 -5.69 42.29
N ILE A 4 24.59 -6.98 42.56
CA ILE A 4 24.57 -8.03 41.52
C ILE A 4 23.12 -8.32 41.08
N LEU A 5 22.17 -8.29 42.02
CA LEU A 5 20.75 -8.41 41.73
C LEU A 5 20.20 -7.24 40.89
N LEU A 6 20.68 -6.02 41.11
CA LEU A 6 20.30 -4.85 40.31
C LEU A 6 20.84 -4.90 38.87
N ILE A 7 22.06 -5.41 38.68
CA ILE A 7 22.67 -5.58 37.35
C ILE A 7 21.97 -6.70 36.58
N ALA A 8 21.61 -7.79 37.24
CA ALA A 8 20.82 -8.87 36.63
C ALA A 8 19.40 -8.41 36.22
N LEU A 9 18.76 -7.55 37.03
CA LEU A 9 17.44 -7.01 36.71
C LEU A 9 17.49 -6.02 35.53
N MET A 10 18.53 -5.17 35.44
CA MET A 10 18.74 -4.28 34.30
C MET A 10 19.14 -5.03 33.01
N ALA A 11 19.91 -6.12 33.11
CA ALA A 11 20.26 -6.96 31.97
C ALA A 11 19.10 -7.82 31.46
N SER A 12 18.08 -8.09 32.28
CA SER A 12 16.87 -8.81 31.87
C SER A 12 15.88 -7.96 31.06
N LEU A 13 15.95 -6.62 31.19
CA LEU A 13 15.08 -5.69 30.47
C LEU A 13 15.60 -5.36 29.06
N SER A 14 16.85 -5.69 28.74
CA SER A 14 17.45 -5.47 27.41
C SER A 14 17.21 -6.62 26.41
N LEU A 15 16.60 -7.74 26.83
CA LEU A 15 16.31 -8.89 25.97
C LEU A 15 14.94 -8.85 25.30
N PHE A 16 14.04 -7.95 25.71
CA PHE A 16 12.80 -7.68 24.98
C PHE A 16 13.06 -6.59 23.95
N SER A 17 13.47 -7.00 22.75
CA SER A 17 13.58 -6.09 21.59
C SER A 17 12.30 -5.28 21.44
N CYS A 18 12.37 -3.97 21.72
CA CYS A 18 11.25 -3.03 21.58
C CYS A 18 10.58 -3.10 20.18
N LYS A 19 11.33 -3.54 19.16
CA LYS A 19 10.85 -3.73 17.80
C LYS A 19 9.71 -4.77 17.71
N SER A 20 9.80 -5.89 18.42
CA SER A 20 8.77 -6.94 18.38
C SER A 20 7.46 -6.48 19.05
N MET A 21 7.58 -5.72 20.15
CA MET A 21 6.44 -5.15 20.84
C MET A 21 5.75 -4.06 20.02
N LEU A 22 6.53 -3.20 19.33
CA LEU A 22 6.00 -2.19 18.40
C LEU A 22 5.30 -2.82 17.19
N VAL A 23 5.88 -3.85 16.57
CA VAL A 23 5.26 -4.58 15.44
C VAL A 23 3.89 -5.13 15.85
N LYS A 24 3.80 -5.77 17.03
CA LYS A 24 2.53 -6.29 17.55
C LYS A 24 1.53 -5.20 17.92
N SER A 25 1.97 -4.08 18.51
CA SER A 25 1.04 -2.98 18.90
C SER A 25 0.49 -2.22 17.70
N TYR A 26 1.22 -2.23 16.58
CA TYR A 26 0.77 -1.76 15.27
C TYR A 26 -0.13 -2.77 14.55
N GLY A 27 -0.32 -3.97 15.11
CA GLY A 27 -1.13 -5.01 14.48
C GLY A 27 -0.55 -5.49 13.15
N ILE A 28 0.77 -5.31 12.94
CA ILE A 28 1.45 -5.86 11.78
C ILE A 28 1.42 -7.38 11.95
N LYS A 29 0.82 -8.07 10.98
CA LYS A 29 0.76 -9.54 10.94
C LYS A 29 1.71 -10.07 9.87
N ASP A 30 1.88 -11.38 9.85
CA ASP A 30 2.56 -12.02 8.73
C ASP A 30 1.70 -11.89 7.46
N PRO A 31 2.30 -11.70 6.28
CA PRO A 31 1.57 -11.72 5.03
C PRO A 31 0.79 -13.04 4.88
N GLU A 32 -0.41 -12.96 4.33
CA GLU A 32 -1.27 -14.10 4.02
C GLU A 32 -1.76 -13.99 2.57
N PHE A 33 -2.35 -15.06 2.06
CA PHE A 33 -3.15 -14.98 0.86
C PHE A 33 -4.53 -14.45 1.24
N GLU A 34 -4.93 -13.35 0.62
CA GLU A 34 -6.16 -12.66 0.92
C GLU A 34 -7.19 -12.90 -0.20
N SER A 35 -8.45 -13.05 0.20
CA SER A 35 -9.58 -13.13 -0.72
C SER A 35 -10.23 -11.76 -0.94
N LYS A 36 -11.08 -11.66 -1.95
CA LYS A 36 -11.92 -10.47 -2.16
C LYS A 36 -12.74 -10.12 -0.93
N GLU A 37 -13.31 -11.13 -0.28
CA GLU A 37 -14.18 -10.98 0.89
C GLU A 37 -13.37 -10.38 2.04
N ALA A 38 -12.18 -10.93 2.33
CA ALA A 38 -11.29 -10.41 3.38
C ALA A 38 -10.88 -8.95 3.12
N ILE A 39 -10.50 -8.62 1.88
CA ILE A 39 -10.16 -7.26 1.47
C ILE A 39 -11.35 -6.30 1.66
N THR A 40 -12.54 -6.73 1.23
CA THR A 40 -13.76 -5.92 1.28
C THR A 40 -14.19 -5.67 2.74
N GLU A 41 -14.23 -6.72 3.56
CA GLU A 41 -14.56 -6.63 4.98
C GLU A 41 -13.58 -5.73 5.74
N TYR A 42 -12.29 -5.84 5.43
CA TYR A 42 -11.27 -4.98 6.03
C TYR A 42 -11.51 -3.50 5.70
N LEU A 43 -11.75 -3.17 4.43
CA LEU A 43 -12.00 -1.79 4.01
C LEU A 43 -13.30 -1.22 4.59
N ILE A 44 -14.38 -2.01 4.63
CA ILE A 44 -15.65 -1.61 5.26
C ILE A 44 -15.43 -1.28 6.75
N LYS A 45 -14.68 -2.14 7.47
CA LYS A 45 -14.35 -1.90 8.89
C LYS A 45 -13.53 -0.63 9.11
N LYS A 46 -12.89 -0.11 8.07
CA LYS A 46 -12.07 1.11 8.09
C LYS A 46 -12.79 2.30 7.45
N ASP A 47 -14.10 2.19 7.20
CA ASP A 47 -14.92 3.21 6.55
C ASP A 47 -14.39 3.64 5.17
N MET A 48 -13.72 2.71 4.47
CA MET A 48 -13.13 2.96 3.15
C MET A 48 -14.07 2.49 2.03
N ASP A 49 -14.04 3.25 0.93
CA ASP A 49 -14.75 2.90 -0.29
C ASP A 49 -14.11 1.66 -0.95
N THR A 50 -14.94 0.72 -1.38
CA THR A 50 -14.55 -0.56 -1.97
C THR A 50 -14.70 -0.59 -3.50
N THR A 51 -15.20 0.47 -4.14
CA THR A 51 -15.45 0.48 -5.59
C THR A 51 -14.18 0.62 -6.43
N ASN A 52 -13.16 1.29 -5.91
CA ASN A 52 -11.91 1.61 -6.62
C ASN A 52 -10.73 0.78 -6.11
N VAL A 53 -10.98 -0.48 -5.73
CA VAL A 53 -9.95 -1.40 -5.23
C VAL A 53 -9.32 -2.18 -6.37
N MET A 54 -8.01 -2.27 -6.35
CA MET A 54 -7.19 -3.01 -7.31
C MET A 54 -6.32 -4.04 -6.60
N VAL A 55 -5.98 -5.11 -7.31
CA VAL A 55 -5.00 -6.12 -6.91
C VAL A 55 -4.10 -6.44 -8.10
N PHE A 56 -2.92 -7.02 -7.85
CA PHE A 56 -2.12 -7.59 -8.92
C PHE A 56 -2.81 -8.81 -9.53
N LYS A 57 -2.82 -8.90 -10.86
CA LYS A 57 -3.53 -9.97 -11.57
C LYS A 57 -2.92 -11.37 -11.37
N ASP A 58 -1.62 -11.42 -11.13
CA ASP A 58 -0.86 -12.65 -10.95
C ASP A 58 0.42 -12.41 -10.15
N LEU A 59 1.07 -13.51 -9.73
CA LEU A 59 2.34 -13.48 -9.01
C LEU A 59 3.45 -12.79 -9.81
N THR A 60 3.46 -12.92 -11.14
CA THR A 60 4.48 -12.29 -11.99
C THR A 60 4.40 -10.76 -11.93
N SER A 61 3.19 -10.21 -11.98
CA SER A 61 2.90 -8.78 -11.87
C SER A 61 3.30 -8.24 -10.50
N TYR A 62 2.99 -8.98 -9.44
CA TYR A 62 3.41 -8.67 -8.08
C TYR A 62 4.94 -8.65 -7.92
N VAL A 63 5.64 -9.71 -8.36
CA VAL A 63 7.10 -9.79 -8.30
C VAL A 63 7.76 -8.69 -9.14
N THR A 64 7.15 -8.32 -10.26
CA THR A 64 7.64 -7.21 -11.10
C THR A 64 7.57 -5.89 -10.35
N ALA A 65 6.48 -5.63 -9.63
CA ALA A 65 6.34 -4.43 -8.80
C ALA A 65 7.35 -4.40 -7.65
N ILE A 66 7.57 -5.52 -6.95
CA ILE A 66 8.60 -5.62 -5.90
C ILE A 66 9.98 -5.29 -6.46
N LYS A 67 10.37 -5.90 -7.59
CA LYS A 67 11.67 -5.65 -8.22
C LYS A 67 11.87 -4.20 -8.64
N ARG A 68 10.77 -3.49 -8.92
CA ARG A 68 10.77 -2.05 -9.22
C ARG A 68 10.66 -1.17 -7.97
N GLY A 69 10.77 -1.74 -6.78
CA GLY A 69 10.83 -0.99 -5.52
C GLY A 69 9.46 -0.60 -4.96
N MET A 70 8.41 -1.41 -5.17
CA MET A 70 7.12 -1.22 -4.52
C MET A 70 7.28 -1.04 -2.99
N LYS A 71 6.67 0.02 -2.45
CA LYS A 71 6.64 0.33 -1.01
C LYS A 71 5.20 0.23 -0.50
N ILE A 72 5.05 -0.15 0.77
CA ILE A 72 3.76 -0.26 1.47
C ILE A 72 3.92 0.33 2.89
N PRO A 73 3.05 1.27 3.31
CA PRO A 73 2.11 2.02 2.48
C PRO A 73 2.85 3.01 1.57
N ASN A 74 2.29 3.32 0.40
CA ASN A 74 2.83 4.32 -0.53
C ASN A 74 1.71 5.00 -1.32
N ALA A 75 1.97 6.21 -1.82
CA ALA A 75 1.10 6.88 -2.78
C ALA A 75 1.90 7.22 -4.03
N MET A 76 1.34 6.91 -5.19
CA MET A 76 1.90 7.20 -6.49
C MET A 76 1.00 8.22 -7.17
N PHE A 77 1.59 9.31 -7.62
CA PHE A 77 0.85 10.45 -8.15
C PHE A 77 1.03 10.50 -9.66
N PHE A 78 -0.06 10.78 -10.35
CA PHE A 78 -0.08 10.93 -11.79
C PHE A 78 -0.86 12.18 -12.15
N ASN A 79 -0.35 12.90 -13.13
CA ASN A 79 -0.94 14.14 -13.61
C ASN A 79 -2.19 13.88 -14.48
N SER A 80 -2.81 14.93 -15.04
CA SER A 80 -4.04 14.80 -15.84
C SER A 80 -3.87 13.95 -17.11
N SER A 81 -2.64 13.89 -17.64
CA SER A 81 -2.24 13.02 -18.76
C SER A 81 -1.96 11.57 -18.33
N GLY A 82 -2.04 11.27 -17.04
CA GLY A 82 -1.81 9.97 -16.43
C GLY A 82 -0.33 9.61 -16.27
N ASN A 83 0.59 10.54 -16.49
CA ASN A 83 2.03 10.29 -16.36
C ASN A 83 2.47 10.45 -14.90
N PHE A 84 3.41 9.62 -14.46
CA PHE A 84 3.88 9.60 -13.09
C PHE A 84 4.60 10.90 -12.74
N VAL A 85 4.26 11.47 -11.58
CA VAL A 85 4.93 12.63 -11.00
C VAL A 85 5.56 12.22 -9.68
N ASN A 86 6.89 12.31 -9.62
CA ASN A 86 7.60 11.95 -8.41
C ASN A 86 7.56 13.09 -7.40
N TYR A 87 6.85 12.89 -6.29
CA TYR A 87 6.84 13.85 -5.18
C TYR A 87 8.16 13.84 -4.37
N GLN A 88 8.96 12.77 -4.50
CA GLN A 88 10.24 12.61 -3.83
C GLN A 88 11.31 13.41 -4.57
N LYS A 89 12.15 14.16 -3.83
CA LYS A 89 13.29 14.88 -4.41
C LYS A 89 14.51 13.98 -4.56
N THR A 90 14.62 12.93 -3.75
CA THR A 90 15.66 11.89 -3.85
C THR A 90 15.07 10.49 -3.59
N PRO A 91 15.69 9.40 -4.06
CA PRO A 91 15.20 8.02 -3.83
C PRO A 91 15.09 7.61 -2.35
N GLU A 92 15.87 8.26 -1.48
CA GLU A 92 15.91 8.03 -0.03
C GLU A 92 14.80 8.78 0.71
N ASP A 93 14.08 9.68 0.04
CA ASP A 93 13.00 10.43 0.67
C ASP A 93 11.91 9.49 1.19
N CYS A 94 11.60 9.63 2.48
CA CYS A 94 10.56 8.89 3.15
C CYS A 94 9.16 9.38 2.73
N ASN A 95 8.17 8.49 2.84
CA ASN A 95 6.76 8.77 2.56
C ASN A 95 6.11 9.82 3.49
N ALA A 96 6.89 10.39 4.43
CA ALA A 96 6.46 11.49 5.29
C ALA A 96 6.03 12.76 4.51
N LYS A 97 6.51 12.95 3.28
CA LYS A 97 6.16 14.11 2.44
C LYS A 97 4.83 13.96 1.68
N VAL A 98 4.22 12.78 1.69
CA VAL A 98 3.01 12.48 0.90
C VAL A 98 1.85 13.41 1.27
N SER A 99 1.57 13.60 2.56
CA SER A 99 0.46 14.47 2.99
C SER A 99 0.65 15.92 2.57
N GLY A 100 1.90 16.43 2.60
CA GLY A 100 2.22 17.77 2.11
C GLY A 100 2.00 17.89 0.59
N PHE A 101 2.44 16.88 -0.17
CA PHE A 101 2.23 16.84 -1.61
C PHE A 101 0.73 16.78 -1.99
N ILE A 102 -0.08 16.03 -1.23
CA ILE A 102 -1.54 16.02 -1.40
C ILE A 102 -2.13 17.42 -1.18
N GLY A 103 -1.62 18.19 -0.20
CA GLY A 103 -2.04 19.57 0.02
C GLY A 103 -1.75 20.49 -1.17
N ASP A 104 -0.66 20.24 -1.90
CA ASP A 104 -0.23 21.03 -3.06
C ASP A 104 -0.58 20.38 -4.42
N ILE A 105 -1.43 19.34 -4.43
CA ILE A 105 -1.65 18.47 -5.60
C ILE A 105 -2.17 19.23 -6.83
N LYS A 106 -2.78 20.40 -6.65
CA LYS A 106 -3.26 21.26 -7.75
C LYS A 106 -2.14 21.71 -8.70
N ALA A 107 -0.89 21.70 -8.25
CA ALA A 107 0.26 22.04 -9.08
C ALA A 107 0.82 20.87 -9.90
N ILE A 108 0.26 19.65 -9.80
CA ILE A 108 0.85 18.42 -10.35
C ILE A 108 1.18 18.49 -11.85
N ASP A 109 0.33 19.12 -12.66
CA ASP A 109 0.53 19.27 -14.11
C ASP A 109 1.71 20.21 -14.47
N SER A 110 2.17 21.03 -13.51
CA SER A 110 3.33 21.91 -13.69
C SER A 110 4.66 21.26 -13.29
N LEU A 111 4.61 20.05 -12.73
CA LEU A 111 5.78 19.33 -12.23
C LEU A 111 6.40 18.43 -13.31
N THR A 112 7.67 18.06 -13.10
CA THR A 112 8.34 17.09 -13.98
C THR A 112 7.68 15.72 -13.89
N GLU A 113 7.31 15.19 -15.05
CA GLU A 113 6.67 13.88 -15.21
C GLU A 113 7.65 12.83 -15.78
N ASP A 114 7.35 11.56 -15.50
CA ASP A 114 7.92 10.40 -16.17
C ASP A 114 6.89 9.79 -17.12
N ILE A 115 7.02 10.09 -18.41
CA ILE A 115 6.13 9.61 -19.48
C ILE A 115 6.24 8.09 -19.72
N SER A 116 7.30 7.44 -19.23
CA SER A 116 7.48 6.00 -19.37
C SER A 116 6.57 5.22 -18.42
N PHE A 117 6.09 5.89 -17.36
CA PHE A 117 5.23 5.30 -16.35
C PHE A 117 3.87 5.99 -16.31
N ASN A 118 2.87 5.33 -16.90
CA ASN A 118 1.53 5.90 -17.06
C ASN A 118 0.46 5.04 -16.37
N VAL A 119 -0.42 5.69 -15.62
CA VAL A 119 -1.48 5.04 -14.82
C VAL A 119 -2.43 4.21 -15.70
N PHE A 120 -2.74 4.67 -16.91
CA PHE A 120 -3.65 3.98 -17.82
C PHE A 120 -3.08 2.67 -18.37
N LYS A 121 -1.75 2.47 -18.28
CA LYS A 121 -1.09 1.20 -18.64
C LYS A 121 -1.05 0.22 -17.46
N MET A 122 -1.40 0.65 -16.24
CA MET A 122 -1.36 -0.23 -15.07
C MET A 122 -2.43 -1.32 -15.11
N THR A 123 -3.48 -1.15 -15.92
CA THR A 123 -4.50 -2.18 -16.18
C THR A 123 -3.93 -3.45 -16.82
N ASP A 124 -2.72 -3.38 -17.40
CA ASP A 124 -2.02 -4.56 -17.91
C ASP A 124 -1.50 -5.47 -16.79
N PHE A 125 -1.38 -4.96 -15.57
CA PHE A 125 -0.82 -5.67 -14.40
C PHE A 125 -1.84 -5.82 -13.26
N LEU A 126 -2.91 -5.05 -13.30
CA LEU A 126 -3.88 -4.91 -12.21
C LEU A 126 -5.29 -5.31 -12.66
N VAL A 127 -6.04 -5.89 -11.73
CA VAL A 127 -7.43 -6.30 -11.89
C VAL A 127 -8.23 -5.93 -10.64
N LYS A 128 -9.55 -6.09 -10.71
CA LYS A 128 -10.39 -6.04 -9.50
C LYS A 128 -10.16 -7.29 -8.64
N PRO A 129 -10.48 -7.28 -7.33
CA PRO A 129 -10.28 -8.43 -6.45
C PRO A 129 -11.00 -9.73 -6.87
N ASN A 130 -12.04 -9.65 -7.70
CA ASN A 130 -12.70 -10.83 -8.29
C ASN A 130 -12.07 -11.31 -9.61
N GLY A 131 -10.95 -10.72 -10.04
CA GLY A 131 -10.29 -11.01 -11.31
C GLY A 131 -10.86 -10.31 -12.53
N ASP A 132 -11.93 -9.52 -12.37
CA ASP A 132 -12.47 -8.74 -13.49
C ASP A 132 -11.45 -7.70 -13.95
N LYS A 133 -11.46 -7.43 -15.26
CA LYS A 133 -10.71 -6.32 -15.83
C LYS A 133 -11.13 -5.01 -15.17
N ILE A 134 -10.15 -4.13 -15.03
CA ILE A 134 -10.36 -2.77 -14.57
C ILE A 134 -10.18 -1.78 -15.72
N GLU A 135 -10.96 -0.72 -15.69
CA GLU A 135 -10.80 0.44 -16.55
C GLU A 135 -10.53 1.66 -15.68
N ILE A 136 -9.52 2.42 -16.06
CA ILE A 136 -9.20 3.69 -15.40
C ILE A 136 -9.89 4.78 -16.19
N GLU A 137 -10.94 5.34 -15.58
CA GLU A 137 -11.70 6.45 -16.16
C GLU A 137 -10.79 7.66 -16.38
N LYS A 138 -10.93 8.33 -17.53
CA LYS A 138 -10.18 9.55 -17.87
C LYS A 138 -10.97 10.80 -17.52
N GLY A 139 -10.32 11.96 -17.54
CA GLY A 139 -10.96 13.28 -17.35
C GLY A 139 -10.88 13.80 -15.92
N TYR A 140 -9.99 13.25 -15.11
CA TYR A 140 -9.62 13.78 -13.80
C TYR A 140 -8.37 14.64 -13.91
N ASP A 141 -8.23 15.59 -12.99
CA ASP A 141 -7.10 16.52 -12.94
C ASP A 141 -5.83 15.83 -12.37
N ALA A 142 -6.02 14.77 -11.58
CA ALA A 142 -4.94 13.89 -11.14
C ALA A 142 -5.45 12.48 -10.85
N TYR A 143 -4.52 11.52 -10.87
CA TYR A 143 -4.76 10.14 -10.43
C TYR A 143 -3.80 9.77 -9.31
N VAL A 144 -4.28 9.03 -8.33
CA VAL A 144 -3.46 8.57 -7.21
C VAL A 144 -3.66 7.07 -7.00
N LEU A 145 -2.57 6.31 -7.05
CA LEU A 145 -2.59 4.90 -6.68
C LEU A 145 -1.99 4.75 -5.29
N ILE A 146 -2.79 4.26 -4.34
CA ILE A 146 -2.39 4.12 -2.94
C ILE A 146 -2.16 2.64 -2.65
N ASN A 147 -0.91 2.29 -2.40
CA ASN A 147 -0.50 0.95 -2.02
C ASN A 147 -0.77 0.72 -0.54
N TRP A 148 -1.43 -0.38 -0.22
CA TRP A 148 -1.73 -0.80 1.14
C TRP A 148 -1.74 -2.33 1.23
N ALA A 149 -1.69 -2.89 2.44
CA ALA A 149 -1.79 -4.33 2.65
C ALA A 149 -2.42 -4.62 4.01
N LEU A 150 -3.24 -5.66 4.13
CA LEU A 150 -3.88 -6.06 5.39
C LEU A 150 -2.82 -6.33 6.45
N TYR A 151 -1.70 -6.94 6.06
CA TYR A 151 -0.61 -7.23 6.99
C TYR A 151 0.08 -5.99 7.56
N ALA A 152 -0.10 -4.81 6.96
CA ALA A 152 0.52 -3.57 7.44
C ALA A 152 -0.15 -2.97 8.69
N GLY A 153 -1.30 -3.51 9.11
CA GLY A 153 -1.98 -3.11 10.34
C GLY A 153 -2.30 -1.61 10.40
N LYS A 154 -2.01 -0.98 11.54
CA LYS A 154 -2.26 0.45 11.81
C LYS A 154 -1.52 1.40 10.87
N LEU A 155 -0.46 0.96 10.19
CA LEU A 155 0.21 1.79 9.18
C LEU A 155 -0.73 2.16 8.03
N ASN A 156 -1.75 1.33 7.74
CA ASN A 156 -2.78 1.67 6.77
C ASN A 156 -3.58 2.90 7.21
N GLU A 157 -4.00 2.93 8.48
CA GLU A 157 -4.79 4.02 9.06
C GLU A 157 -3.98 5.32 9.13
N GLU A 158 -2.77 5.24 9.67
CA GLU A 158 -1.88 6.39 9.87
C GLU A 158 -1.33 6.99 8.56
N LYS A 159 -1.50 6.27 7.43
CA LYS A 159 -0.97 6.66 6.11
C LYS A 159 -2.02 6.50 5.02
N ALA A 160 -2.15 5.31 4.46
CA ALA A 160 -2.95 5.06 3.25
C ALA A 160 -4.36 5.66 3.32
N PHE A 161 -5.07 5.44 4.43
CA PHE A 161 -6.45 5.91 4.61
C PHE A 161 -6.54 7.38 5.02
N ASP A 162 -5.55 7.90 5.75
CA ASP A 162 -5.42 9.33 6.00
C ASP A 162 -5.23 10.10 4.68
N TRP A 163 -4.41 9.56 3.76
CA TRP A 163 -4.23 10.13 2.42
C TRP A 163 -5.52 10.13 1.60
N VAL A 164 -6.33 9.06 1.66
CA VAL A 164 -7.67 9.05 1.04
C VAL A 164 -8.52 10.20 1.58
N ASN A 165 -8.54 10.39 2.90
CA ASN A 165 -9.32 11.47 3.51
C ASN A 165 -8.83 12.86 3.07
N LEU A 166 -7.51 13.06 2.98
CA LEU A 166 -6.92 14.30 2.47
C LEU A 166 -7.26 14.54 0.99
N LEU A 167 -7.26 13.50 0.16
CA LEU A 167 -7.66 13.62 -1.26
C LEU A 167 -9.13 14.01 -1.39
N LYS A 168 -10.02 13.37 -0.63
CA LYS A 168 -11.46 13.72 -0.61
C LYS A 168 -11.71 15.18 -0.21
N GLN A 169 -10.89 15.75 0.67
CA GLN A 169 -10.99 17.16 1.05
C GLN A 169 -10.65 18.11 -0.09
N ASN A 170 -9.85 17.68 -1.07
CA ASN A 170 -9.44 18.48 -2.23
C ASN A 170 -10.43 18.42 -3.41
N GLU A 171 -11.38 17.48 -3.42
CA GLU A 171 -12.25 17.19 -4.58
C GLU A 171 -13.17 18.35 -5.02
N LYS A 172 -13.42 19.34 -4.15
CA LYS A 172 -14.35 20.44 -4.47
C LYS A 172 -13.90 21.30 -5.65
N ASP A 173 -12.59 21.50 -5.81
CA ASP A 173 -12.02 22.40 -6.83
C ASP A 173 -11.01 21.69 -7.75
N PHE A 174 -10.68 20.42 -7.47
CA PHE A 174 -9.67 19.66 -8.19
C PHE A 174 -10.03 18.18 -8.14
N LYS A 175 -10.44 17.62 -9.28
CA LYS A 175 -10.98 16.27 -9.38
C LYS A 175 -9.85 15.26 -9.34
N VAL A 176 -9.65 14.62 -8.19
CA VAL A 176 -8.67 13.55 -8.04
C VAL A 176 -9.36 12.19 -8.11
N LYS A 177 -8.88 11.30 -8.96
CA LYS A 177 -9.27 9.89 -8.93
C LYS A 177 -8.25 9.10 -8.13
N TYR A 178 -8.66 8.50 -7.02
CA TYR A 178 -7.79 7.58 -6.29
C TYR A 178 -8.21 6.12 -6.47
N TYR A 179 -7.23 5.23 -6.39
CA TYR A 179 -7.40 3.78 -6.39
C TYR A 179 -6.63 3.18 -5.21
N LEU A 180 -7.24 2.21 -4.54
CA LEU A 180 -6.65 1.46 -3.45
C LEU A 180 -6.04 0.17 -4.01
N LEU A 181 -4.72 0.14 -4.22
CA LEU A 181 -4.00 -1.06 -4.62
C LEU A 181 -3.66 -1.89 -3.39
N ASN A 182 -4.38 -3.00 -3.23
CA ASN A 182 -4.03 -4.00 -2.25
C ASN A 182 -2.81 -4.81 -2.74
N CYS A 183 -1.79 -4.89 -1.90
CA CYS A 183 -0.52 -5.53 -2.18
C CYS A 183 -0.30 -6.83 -1.39
N ASP A 184 -1.35 -7.42 -0.82
CA ASP A 184 -1.26 -8.76 -0.24
C ASP A 184 -1.15 -9.81 -1.36
N PHE A 185 -0.75 -11.03 -1.00
CA PHE A 185 -0.84 -12.17 -1.91
C PHE A 185 -2.32 -12.45 -2.15
N GLN A 186 -2.72 -12.83 -3.37
CA GLN A 186 -4.13 -13.00 -3.71
C GLN A 186 -4.48 -14.46 -3.92
N ASP A 187 -5.55 -14.95 -3.29
CA ASP A 187 -6.02 -16.32 -3.49
C ASP A 187 -6.40 -16.60 -4.95
N MET A 188 -6.90 -15.58 -5.65
CA MET A 188 -7.28 -15.68 -7.06
C MET A 188 -6.11 -15.99 -8.02
N TRP A 189 -4.86 -15.93 -7.57
CA TRP A 189 -3.71 -16.36 -8.36
C TRP A 189 -3.67 -17.89 -8.57
N GLY A 190 -4.48 -18.65 -7.83
CA GLY A 190 -4.65 -20.09 -8.05
C GLY A 190 -3.39 -20.91 -7.78
N LEU A 191 -2.52 -20.45 -6.88
CA LEU A 191 -1.31 -21.17 -6.49
C LEU A 191 -1.66 -22.42 -5.68
N THR A 192 -1.02 -23.55 -5.98
CA THR A 192 -1.15 -24.78 -5.20
C THR A 192 -0.48 -24.64 -3.84
N ASP A 193 -0.81 -25.54 -2.91
CA ASP A 193 -0.20 -25.56 -1.58
C ASP A 193 1.31 -25.77 -1.63
N GLU A 194 1.80 -26.59 -2.57
CA GLU A 194 3.23 -26.77 -2.83
C GLU A 194 3.87 -25.46 -3.27
N GLN A 195 3.25 -24.75 -4.22
CA GLN A 195 3.76 -23.45 -4.70
C GLN A 195 3.75 -22.40 -3.59
N LYS A 196 2.71 -22.38 -2.74
CA LYS A 196 2.64 -21.50 -1.55
C LYS A 196 3.78 -21.80 -0.57
N LYS A 197 4.10 -23.09 -0.34
CA LYS A 197 5.22 -23.51 0.51
C LYS A 197 6.58 -23.10 -0.08
N GLU A 198 6.78 -23.25 -1.37
CA GLU A 198 8.03 -22.87 -2.07
C GLU A 198 8.36 -21.37 -1.91
N ILE A 199 7.34 -20.52 -1.86
CA ILE A 199 7.51 -19.08 -1.64
C ILE A 199 7.44 -18.67 -0.15
N GLY A 200 7.43 -19.63 0.77
CA GLY A 200 7.62 -19.42 2.20
C GLY A 200 6.36 -19.34 3.06
N PHE A 201 5.19 -19.75 2.56
CA PHE A 201 3.94 -19.75 3.33
C PHE A 201 3.66 -21.12 3.96
N THR A 202 3.14 -21.10 5.19
CA THR A 202 2.66 -22.33 5.85
C THR A 202 1.18 -22.50 5.55
N VAL A 203 0.83 -23.50 4.75
CA VAL A 203 -0.58 -23.87 4.54
C VAL A 203 -1.10 -24.52 5.81
N LYS A 204 -2.09 -23.90 6.46
CA LYS A 204 -2.82 -24.53 7.56
C LYS A 204 -3.75 -25.57 6.94
N GLY A 205 -3.44 -26.85 7.18
CA GLY A 205 -4.26 -27.99 6.76
C GLY A 205 -5.51 -28.17 7.60
#